data_AF-A0A3D3NXA5-F1
#
_entry.id   AF-A0A3D3NXA5-F1
#
_cell.length_a   1.000
_cell.length_b   1.000
_cell.length_c   1.000
_cell.angle_alpha   90.00
_cell.angle_beta   90.00
_cell.angle_gamma   90.00
#
_symmetry.space_group_name_H-M   'P 1'
#
loop_
_entity.id
_entity.type
_entity.pdbx_description
1 polymer ?
#
loop_
_entity_poly.entity_id
_entity_poly.type
_entity_poly.pdbx_seq_one_letter_code
_entity_poly.pdbx_strand_id
1 'polypeptide(L)'
;MKHARTGKFRGGFTSLELVLVMFLSAVLIGAVVISYGALVRAQPKVSSMASVPLGSARVQHYYGASGTSRNVPVAPHYGMLALAEELREQFLHDVISATAVFCLPRESHNTWRPSRIPWSSLEHEELDTPQKFRAHVIAAAGVPASLYRDYRNPLGTSETTPSPNATIFILGFSKSEGHLSVSSIYDVDVVRFTGAAEPQGFHASVKRYAPKPAALDDEPLVYSSGYEVFFPPSNPVARSLADWSSDDFTPLFVTFERSSRLSVREGAAIDRFKTAAERPFYFIWWPDPAMRHLGMQTNTAAPATPQHAYNHMAGRTAFMFTVPMFPAL
;
A
#
# COMPACT_ATOMS: atom_id res chain seq x y z
N MET A 1 -63.22 21.64 14.24
CA MET A 1 -62.96 21.35 12.81
C MET A 1 -63.14 22.63 12.01
N LYS A 2 -62.04 23.26 11.56
CA LYS A 2 -62.08 24.44 10.67
C LYS A 2 -62.01 23.94 9.23
N HIS A 3 -63.08 24.14 8.45
CA HIS A 3 -63.10 23.82 7.03
C HIS A 3 -62.16 24.74 6.24
N ALA A 4 -61.19 24.13 5.55
CA ALA A 4 -60.38 24.82 4.55
C ALA A 4 -61.26 25.15 3.33
N ARG A 5 -61.47 26.44 3.07
CA ARG A 5 -62.09 26.92 1.83
C ARG A 5 -61.08 26.80 0.70
N THR A 6 -61.26 25.81 -0.17
CA THR A 6 -60.61 25.77 -1.49
C THR A 6 -61.33 26.76 -2.42
N GLY A 7 -60.80 27.96 -2.54
CA GLY A 7 -61.22 28.92 -3.56
C GLY A 7 -60.85 28.39 -4.95
N LYS A 8 -61.84 28.17 -5.81
CA LYS A 8 -61.61 27.95 -7.25
C LYS A 8 -61.11 29.25 -7.85
N PHE A 9 -59.84 29.30 -8.24
CA PHE A 9 -59.31 30.37 -9.09
C PHE A 9 -60.00 30.32 -10.46
N ARG A 10 -60.76 31.38 -10.78
CA ARG A 10 -61.29 31.67 -12.11
C ARG A 10 -60.64 32.96 -12.60
N GLY A 11 -59.50 32.85 -13.26
CA GLY A 11 -58.78 33.92 -13.94
C GLY A 11 -57.74 33.30 -14.88
N GLY A 12 -57.59 33.84 -16.10
CA GLY A 12 -56.54 33.43 -17.02
C GLY A 12 -55.18 33.89 -16.51
N PHE A 13 -54.14 33.09 -16.71
CA PHE A 13 -52.78 33.43 -16.32
C PHE A 13 -52.25 34.60 -17.14
N THR A 14 -51.64 35.57 -16.46
CA THR A 14 -50.93 36.66 -17.15
C THR A 14 -49.63 36.13 -17.76
N SER A 15 -49.16 36.75 -18.84
CA SER A 15 -47.89 36.38 -19.47
C SER A 15 -46.70 36.46 -18.50
N LEU A 16 -46.74 37.40 -17.55
CA LEU A 16 -45.74 37.54 -16.50
C LEU A 16 -45.74 36.34 -15.54
N GLU A 17 -46.91 35.85 -15.11
CA GLU A 17 -47.02 34.67 -14.25
C GLU A 17 -46.50 33.41 -14.96
N LEU A 18 -46.77 33.27 -16.26
CA LEU A 18 -46.25 32.15 -17.06
C LEU A 18 -44.72 32.19 -17.18
N VAL A 19 -44.14 33.36 -17.42
CA VAL A 19 -42.68 33.53 -17.48
C VAL A 19 -42.04 33.27 -16.12
N LEU A 20 -42.66 33.73 -15.04
CA LEU A 20 -42.18 33.51 -13.68
C LEU A 20 -42.20 32.02 -13.32
N VAL A 21 -43.27 31.30 -13.63
CA VAL A 21 -43.36 29.85 -13.42
C VAL A 21 -42.33 29.09 -14.25
N MET A 22 -42.12 29.46 -15.51
CA MET A 22 -41.10 28.82 -16.36
C MET A 22 -39.69 29.05 -15.81
N PHE A 23 -39.37 30.26 -15.36
CA PHE A 23 -38.09 30.58 -14.77
C PHE A 23 -37.85 29.80 -13.47
N LEU A 24 -38.83 29.78 -12.57
CA LEU A 24 -38.74 29.06 -11.29
C LEU A 24 -38.61 27.55 -11.50
N SER A 25 -39.31 27.01 -12.50
CA SER A 25 -39.22 25.59 -12.89
C SER A 25 -37.83 25.25 -13.45
N ALA A 26 -37.28 26.10 -14.31
CA ALA A 26 -35.96 25.89 -14.89
C ALA A 26 -34.85 25.92 -13.82
N VAL A 27 -34.92 26.84 -12.86
CA VAL A 27 -33.98 26.93 -11.74
C VAL A 27 -34.07 25.68 -10.85
N LEU A 28 -35.28 25.24 -10.51
CA LEU A 28 -35.49 24.03 -9.71
C LEU A 28 -34.97 22.78 -10.40
N ILE A 29 -35.30 22.58 -11.68
CA ILE A 29 -34.84 21.43 -12.46
C ILE A 29 -33.31 21.47 -12.60
N GLY A 30 -32.74 22.65 -12.88
CA GLY A 30 -31.29 22.83 -12.98
C GLY A 30 -30.56 22.49 -11.68
N ALA A 31 -31.05 22.98 -10.54
CA ALA A 31 -30.50 22.67 -9.23
C ALA A 31 -30.57 21.16 -8.94
N VAL A 32 -31.71 20.52 -9.19
CA VAL A 32 -31.90 19.08 -8.98
C VAL A 32 -30.96 18.25 -9.87
N VAL A 33 -30.78 18.61 -11.14
CA VAL A 33 -29.88 17.87 -12.05
C VAL A 33 -28.42 18.02 -11.63
N ILE A 34 -27.99 19.20 -11.20
CA ILE A 34 -26.62 19.42 -10.71
C ILE A 34 -26.40 18.66 -9.39
N SER A 35 -27.34 18.75 -8.45
CA SER A 35 -27.28 18.02 -7.18
C SER A 35 -27.32 16.51 -7.39
N TYR A 36 -28.16 16.01 -8.29
CA TYR A 36 -28.23 14.59 -8.63
C TYR A 36 -26.96 14.12 -9.33
N GLY A 37 -26.44 14.90 -10.29
CA GLY A 37 -25.17 14.61 -10.95
C GLY A 37 -23.99 14.60 -9.98
N ALA A 38 -23.95 15.53 -9.02
CA ALA A 38 -22.97 15.53 -7.95
C ALA A 38 -23.13 14.30 -7.04
N LEU A 39 -24.36 13.94 -6.67
CA LEU A 39 -24.65 12.82 -5.77
C LEU A 39 -24.37 11.46 -6.43
N VAL A 40 -24.74 11.26 -7.69
CA VAL A 40 -24.42 10.03 -8.45
C VAL A 40 -22.92 9.90 -8.71
N ARG A 41 -22.20 11.01 -8.94
CA ARG A 41 -20.73 11.01 -9.05
C ARG A 41 -20.02 10.80 -7.71
N ALA A 42 -20.69 11.15 -6.61
CA ALA A 42 -20.21 10.96 -5.24
C ALA A 42 -20.64 9.60 -4.65
N GLN A 43 -21.58 8.89 -5.27
CA GLN A 43 -21.97 7.56 -4.81
C GLN A 43 -20.80 6.59 -5.01
N PRO A 44 -20.33 5.92 -3.94
CA PRO A 44 -19.34 4.86 -4.07
C PRO A 44 -19.94 3.77 -4.97
N LYS A 45 -19.29 3.49 -6.10
CA LYS A 45 -19.73 2.43 -7.01
C LYS A 45 -19.72 1.11 -6.25
N VAL A 46 -20.90 0.51 -6.09
CA VAL A 46 -21.06 -0.81 -5.49
C VAL A 46 -20.36 -1.82 -6.41
N SER A 47 -19.19 -2.30 -5.96
CA SER A 47 -18.39 -3.39 -6.53
C SER A 47 -18.19 -3.34 -8.06
N SER A 48 -17.32 -2.45 -8.54
CA SER A 48 -16.72 -2.62 -9.86
C SER A 48 -15.48 -3.50 -9.76
N MET A 49 -15.35 -4.51 -10.62
CA MET A 49 -14.12 -5.28 -10.80
C MET A 49 -13.38 -4.79 -12.04
N ALA A 50 -12.05 -4.77 -11.99
CA ALA A 50 -11.19 -4.57 -13.15
C ALA A 50 -10.44 -5.86 -13.46
N SER A 51 -10.38 -6.24 -14.73
CA SER A 51 -9.55 -7.37 -15.17
C SER A 51 -8.12 -6.88 -15.35
N VAL A 52 -7.24 -7.23 -14.41
CA VAL A 52 -5.85 -6.78 -14.37
C VAL A 52 -4.96 -7.83 -15.03
N PRO A 53 -4.19 -7.50 -16.08
CA PRO A 53 -3.27 -8.42 -16.75
C PRO A 53 -1.96 -8.56 -15.97
N LEU A 54 -1.99 -9.29 -14.86
CA LEU A 54 -0.81 -9.47 -13.99
C LEU A 54 0.34 -10.24 -14.66
N GLY A 55 0.04 -11.04 -15.67
CA GLY A 55 0.97 -11.98 -16.31
C GLY A 55 1.08 -13.31 -15.56
N SER A 56 1.51 -14.37 -16.25
CA SER A 56 1.53 -15.74 -15.70
C SER A 56 2.40 -15.89 -14.45
N ALA A 57 3.59 -15.29 -14.45
CA ALA A 57 4.50 -15.34 -13.32
C ALA A 57 3.88 -14.71 -12.06
N ARG A 58 3.28 -13.51 -12.16
CA ARG A 58 2.68 -12.85 -10.99
C ARG A 58 1.44 -13.61 -10.51
N VAL A 59 0.58 -14.10 -11.40
CA VAL A 59 -0.59 -14.89 -11.00
C VAL A 59 -0.19 -16.16 -10.24
N GLN A 60 0.83 -16.85 -10.74
CA GLN A 60 1.37 -18.05 -10.10
C GLN A 60 2.01 -17.73 -8.75
N HIS A 61 2.88 -16.72 -8.68
CA HIS A 61 3.60 -16.39 -7.44
C HIS A 61 2.73 -15.71 -6.38
N TYR A 62 1.69 -14.97 -6.79
CA TYR A 62 0.81 -14.27 -5.85
C TYR A 62 -0.31 -15.17 -5.33
N TYR A 63 -0.77 -16.13 -6.14
CA TYR A 63 -2.01 -16.86 -5.84
C TYR A 63 -1.93 -18.37 -6.05
N GLY A 64 -0.78 -18.91 -6.48
CA GLY A 64 -0.65 -20.33 -6.81
C GLY A 64 -1.54 -20.78 -7.96
N ALA A 65 -2.01 -19.84 -8.80
CA ALA A 65 -2.97 -20.09 -9.86
C ALA A 65 -2.32 -20.05 -11.24
N SER A 66 -2.95 -20.70 -12.21
CA SER A 66 -2.63 -20.54 -13.63
C SER A 66 -3.50 -19.44 -14.26
N GLY A 67 -2.97 -18.74 -15.25
CA GLY A 67 -3.66 -17.65 -15.94
C GLY A 67 -2.77 -16.42 -16.11
N THR A 68 -3.22 -15.43 -16.87
CA THR A 68 -2.47 -14.19 -17.16
C THR A 68 -3.15 -12.94 -16.64
N SER A 69 -4.41 -13.05 -16.21
CA SER A 69 -5.19 -11.94 -15.66
C SER A 69 -5.94 -12.36 -14.40
N ARG A 70 -6.35 -11.37 -13.61
CA ARG A 70 -7.16 -11.55 -12.42
C ARG A 70 -8.19 -10.43 -12.32
N ASN A 71 -9.42 -10.78 -11.96
CA ASN A 71 -10.45 -9.80 -11.68
C ASN A 71 -10.27 -9.31 -10.23
N VAL A 72 -10.01 -8.01 -10.08
CA VAL A 72 -9.69 -7.38 -8.80
C VAL A 72 -10.74 -6.29 -8.50
N PRO A 73 -11.21 -6.15 -7.25
CA PRO A 73 -12.09 -5.06 -6.89
C PRO A 73 -11.43 -3.70 -7.11
N VAL A 74 -12.17 -2.75 -7.68
CA VAL A 74 -11.71 -1.38 -7.91
C VAL A 74 -11.98 -0.53 -6.67
N ALA A 75 -11.02 0.29 -6.27
CA ALA A 75 -11.14 1.21 -5.15
C ALA A 75 -12.13 2.37 -5.45
N PRO A 76 -12.88 2.88 -4.46
CA PRO A 76 -12.93 2.43 -3.07
C PRO A 76 -13.76 1.14 -2.91
N HIS A 77 -13.35 0.23 -2.02
CA HIS A 77 -14.04 -1.05 -1.79
C HIS A 77 -14.09 -1.46 -0.31
N TYR A 78 -15.26 -1.32 0.33
CA TYR A 78 -15.46 -1.61 1.76
C TYR A 78 -15.19 -3.06 2.16
N GLY A 79 -15.46 -4.03 1.29
CA GLY A 79 -15.14 -5.43 1.58
C GLY A 79 -13.63 -5.69 1.63
N MET A 80 -12.85 -4.96 0.83
CA MET A 80 -11.38 -5.07 0.87
C MET A 80 -10.82 -4.25 2.04
N LEU A 81 -11.48 -3.16 2.43
CA LEU A 81 -11.16 -2.42 3.64
C LEU A 81 -11.32 -3.30 4.89
N ALA A 82 -12.39 -4.08 5.00
CA ALA A 82 -12.58 -5.00 6.12
C ALA A 82 -11.44 -6.03 6.21
N LEU A 83 -11.01 -6.60 5.09
CA LEU A 83 -9.86 -7.51 5.04
C LEU A 83 -8.54 -6.80 5.36
N ALA A 84 -8.39 -5.54 4.95
CA ALA A 84 -7.22 -4.73 5.29
C ALA A 84 -7.14 -4.42 6.79
N GLU A 85 -8.28 -4.14 7.44
CA GLU A 85 -8.36 -3.95 8.89
C GLU A 85 -8.05 -5.24 9.66
N GLU A 86 -8.61 -6.37 9.25
CA GLU A 86 -8.28 -7.68 9.85
C GLU A 86 -6.78 -7.98 9.69
N LEU A 87 -6.22 -7.74 8.50
CA LEU A 87 -4.79 -7.94 8.24
C LEU A 87 -3.92 -6.99 9.07
N ARG A 88 -4.38 -5.75 9.29
CA ARG A 88 -3.69 -4.77 10.15
C ARG A 88 -3.64 -5.25 11.59
N GLU A 89 -4.74 -5.75 12.13
CA GLU A 89 -4.77 -6.29 13.49
C GLU A 89 -3.85 -7.51 13.62
N GLN A 90 -3.87 -8.40 12.64
CA GLN A 90 -2.95 -9.54 12.60
C GLN A 90 -1.49 -9.09 12.51
N PHE A 91 -1.18 -8.07 11.72
CA PHE A 91 0.17 -7.51 11.61
C PHE A 91 0.68 -6.92 12.92
N LEU A 92 -0.16 -6.15 13.62
CA LEU A 92 0.21 -5.62 14.92
C LEU A 92 0.43 -6.74 15.94
N HIS A 93 -0.39 -7.80 15.92
CA HIS A 93 -0.20 -8.97 16.77
C HIS A 93 1.12 -9.71 16.47
N ASP A 94 1.41 -9.94 15.19
CA ASP A 94 2.65 -10.57 14.74
C ASP A 94 3.87 -9.72 15.14
N VAL A 95 3.80 -8.38 14.99
CA VAL A 95 4.87 -7.46 15.40
C VAL A 95 5.10 -7.49 16.91
N ILE A 96 4.06 -7.50 17.73
CA ILE A 96 4.20 -7.52 19.20
C ILE A 96 4.88 -8.81 19.68
N SER A 97 4.62 -9.94 19.00
CA SER A 97 5.23 -11.23 19.32
C SER A 97 6.59 -11.46 18.66
N ALA A 98 7.06 -10.53 17.83
CA ALA A 98 8.29 -10.66 17.06
C ALA A 98 9.53 -10.36 17.91
N THR A 99 10.63 -11.06 17.59
CA THR A 99 11.95 -10.73 18.10
C THR A 99 12.59 -9.60 17.29
N ALA A 100 12.40 -9.64 15.97
CA ALA A 100 12.89 -8.62 15.04
C ALA A 100 11.98 -8.47 13.82
N VAL A 101 12.01 -7.29 13.22
CA VAL A 101 11.27 -6.95 12.00
C VAL A 101 12.23 -6.36 10.97
N PHE A 102 12.26 -6.91 9.76
CA PHE A 102 13.09 -6.40 8.67
C PHE A 102 12.26 -6.09 7.43
N CYS A 103 12.37 -4.86 6.93
CA CYS A 103 11.72 -4.44 5.69
C CYS A 103 12.75 -4.40 4.55
N LEU A 104 12.52 -5.19 3.49
CA LEU A 104 13.39 -5.25 2.32
C LEU A 104 12.63 -4.80 1.04
N PRO A 105 13.17 -3.86 0.27
CA PRO A 105 12.53 -3.40 -0.97
C PRO A 105 12.76 -4.40 -2.12
N ARG A 106 11.84 -4.43 -3.08
CA ARG A 106 11.87 -5.38 -4.22
C ARG A 106 11.31 -4.76 -5.49
N GLU A 107 11.90 -5.14 -6.63
CA GLU A 107 11.34 -4.82 -7.95
C GLU A 107 10.53 -5.96 -8.55
N SER A 108 10.85 -7.20 -8.16
CA SER A 108 10.21 -8.40 -8.68
C SER A 108 9.27 -9.04 -7.63
N HIS A 109 8.52 -10.04 -8.07
CA HIS A 109 7.65 -10.82 -7.20
C HIS A 109 8.50 -11.66 -6.25
N ASN A 110 8.07 -11.78 -4.99
CA ASN A 110 8.81 -12.55 -4.01
C ASN A 110 8.71 -14.06 -4.31
N THR A 111 9.85 -14.70 -4.60
CA THR A 111 9.95 -16.15 -4.82
C THR A 111 10.49 -16.90 -3.60
N TRP A 112 10.90 -16.19 -2.55
CA TRP A 112 11.56 -16.76 -1.39
C TRP A 112 10.80 -16.44 -0.10
N ARG A 113 10.15 -17.48 0.45
CA ARG A 113 9.27 -17.36 1.63
C ARG A 113 9.60 -18.46 2.65
N PRO A 114 10.80 -18.43 3.24
CA PRO A 114 11.24 -19.46 4.16
C PRO A 114 10.48 -19.38 5.49
N SER A 115 10.34 -20.50 6.18
CA SER A 115 9.99 -20.54 7.61
C SER A 115 11.22 -20.41 8.51
N ARG A 116 12.42 -20.66 7.98
CA ARG A 116 13.70 -20.59 8.71
C ARG A 116 14.82 -20.02 7.87
N ILE A 117 15.70 -19.26 8.50
CA ILE A 117 16.90 -18.70 7.85
C ILE A 117 18.11 -19.25 8.59
N PRO A 118 19.07 -19.92 7.92
CA PRO A 118 20.29 -20.38 8.56
C PRO A 118 21.02 -19.22 9.24
N TRP A 119 21.44 -19.40 10.48
CA TRP A 119 22.20 -18.40 11.24
C TRP A 119 22.95 -19.05 12.41
N SER A 120 24.22 -18.70 12.54
CA SER A 120 25.10 -19.17 13.62
C SER A 120 25.85 -17.99 14.20
N SER A 121 25.82 -17.82 15.52
CA SER A 121 26.56 -16.77 16.23
C SER A 121 28.08 -16.92 16.15
N LEU A 122 28.58 -18.11 15.78
CA LEU A 122 30.00 -18.38 15.61
C LEU A 122 30.53 -17.93 14.24
N GLU A 123 29.66 -17.92 13.24
CA GLU A 123 30.03 -17.69 11.83
C GLU A 123 29.49 -16.37 11.28
N HIS A 124 28.40 -15.87 11.84
CA HIS A 124 27.67 -14.72 11.33
C HIS A 124 27.71 -13.54 12.30
N GLU A 125 27.77 -12.34 11.73
CA GLU A 125 27.72 -11.09 12.49
C GLU A 125 26.31 -10.78 13.02
N GLU A 126 26.24 -9.79 13.90
CA GLU A 126 24.98 -9.23 14.41
C GLU A 126 24.12 -8.66 13.27
N LEU A 127 22.87 -9.12 13.17
CA LEU A 127 21.88 -8.63 12.20
C LEU A 127 21.13 -7.42 12.79
N ASP A 128 21.85 -6.32 13.00
CA ASP A 128 21.31 -5.13 13.69
C ASP A 128 20.71 -4.07 12.74
N THR A 129 20.85 -4.26 11.43
CA THR A 129 20.36 -3.32 10.40
C THR A 129 19.74 -4.07 9.22
N PRO A 130 18.81 -3.44 8.46
CA PRO A 130 18.23 -4.06 7.28
C PRO A 130 19.27 -4.43 6.22
N GLN A 131 20.38 -3.68 6.11
CA GLN A 131 21.45 -4.01 5.17
C GLN A 131 22.14 -5.32 5.52
N LYS A 132 22.50 -5.49 6.79
CA LYS A 132 23.16 -6.71 7.25
C LYS A 132 22.22 -7.90 7.13
N PHE A 133 20.94 -7.72 7.47
CA PHE A 133 19.92 -8.75 7.25
C PHE A 133 19.81 -9.13 5.76
N ARG A 134 19.74 -8.14 4.86
CA ARG A 134 19.73 -8.38 3.41
C ARG A 134 20.97 -9.14 2.94
N ALA A 135 22.16 -8.69 3.32
CA ALA A 135 23.41 -9.33 2.95
C ALA A 135 23.47 -10.79 3.44
N HIS A 136 23.01 -11.02 4.68
CA HIS A 136 22.88 -12.35 5.27
C HIS A 136 21.92 -13.24 4.48
N VAL A 137 20.72 -12.75 4.14
CA VAL A 137 19.74 -13.49 3.33
C VAL A 137 20.32 -13.88 1.97
N ILE A 138 21.01 -12.96 1.29
CA ILE A 138 21.62 -13.24 -0.02
C ILE A 138 22.72 -14.30 0.11
N ALA A 139 23.58 -14.19 1.13
CA ALA A 139 24.71 -15.10 1.33
C ALA A 139 24.28 -16.49 1.85
N ALA A 140 23.49 -16.53 2.92
CA ALA A 140 23.15 -17.76 3.64
C ALA A 140 22.03 -18.56 2.96
N ALA A 141 21.08 -17.89 2.30
CA ALA A 141 19.94 -18.56 1.67
C ALA A 141 20.05 -18.70 0.15
N GLY A 142 21.15 -18.24 -0.45
CA GLY A 142 21.39 -18.34 -1.90
C GLY A 142 20.36 -17.59 -2.76
N VAL A 143 19.71 -16.57 -2.18
CA VAL A 143 18.71 -15.77 -2.87
C VAL A 143 19.39 -14.83 -3.87
N PRO A 144 18.89 -14.68 -5.11
CA PRO A 144 19.46 -13.74 -6.06
C PRO A 144 19.55 -12.34 -5.48
N ALA A 145 20.72 -11.70 -5.61
CA ALA A 145 20.93 -10.32 -5.13
C ALA A 145 19.97 -9.29 -5.77
N SER A 146 19.35 -9.64 -6.90
CA SER A 146 18.32 -8.88 -7.59
C SER A 146 16.92 -8.97 -6.98
N LEU A 147 16.67 -9.94 -6.07
CA LEU A 147 15.34 -10.09 -5.44
C LEU A 147 15.08 -8.96 -4.45
N TYR A 148 16.07 -8.69 -3.58
CA TYR A 148 16.01 -7.61 -2.59
C TYR A 148 17.01 -6.52 -2.94
N ARG A 149 16.53 -5.29 -3.10
CA ARG A 149 17.38 -4.12 -3.33
C ARG A 149 17.92 -3.56 -2.02
N ASP A 150 18.93 -2.72 -2.13
CA ASP A 150 19.36 -1.90 -1.00
C ASP A 150 18.19 -1.01 -0.55
N TYR A 151 17.98 -0.92 0.76
CA TYR A 151 16.90 -0.17 1.41
C TYR A 151 17.25 1.31 1.60
N ARG A 152 18.53 1.70 1.48
CA ARG A 152 19.00 3.09 1.57
C ARG A 152 19.46 3.64 0.21
N ASN A 153 18.51 4.04 -0.63
CA ASN A 153 18.57 5.22 -1.53
C ASN A 153 17.46 5.20 -2.59
N PRO A 154 16.68 6.28 -2.69
CA PRO A 154 16.35 6.89 -3.98
C PRO A 154 17.28 8.07 -4.32
N LEU A 155 18.44 8.23 -3.67
CA LEU A 155 19.31 9.41 -3.85
C LEU A 155 20.80 9.05 -3.83
N GLY A 156 21.25 8.18 -4.75
CA GLY A 156 22.67 7.78 -4.77
C GLY A 156 23.30 7.39 -6.10
N THR A 157 22.52 7.13 -7.14
CA THR A 157 22.87 7.04 -8.59
C THR A 157 21.54 6.85 -9.34
N SER A 158 21.48 6.56 -10.65
CA SER A 158 20.22 6.52 -11.46
C SER A 158 19.08 5.62 -10.91
N GLU A 159 19.35 4.91 -9.82
CA GLU A 159 18.47 4.26 -8.84
C GLU A 159 17.60 5.22 -8.00
N THR A 160 17.07 6.31 -8.57
CA THR A 160 16.32 7.33 -7.79
C THR A 160 14.83 7.06 -7.61
N THR A 161 14.31 5.97 -8.15
CA THR A 161 12.91 5.57 -7.98
C THR A 161 12.80 4.59 -6.82
N PRO A 162 12.06 4.91 -5.75
CA PRO A 162 11.82 3.95 -4.68
C PRO A 162 11.18 2.68 -5.24
N SER A 163 11.57 1.53 -4.71
CA SER A 163 11.04 0.26 -5.19
C SER A 163 9.53 0.18 -4.97
N PRO A 164 8.76 -0.30 -5.96
CA PRO A 164 7.30 -0.32 -5.88
C PRO A 164 6.77 -1.46 -4.99
N ASN A 165 7.61 -2.42 -4.60
CA ASN A 165 7.21 -3.55 -3.76
C ASN A 165 8.14 -3.70 -2.54
N ALA A 166 7.65 -4.31 -1.46
CA ALA A 166 8.42 -4.49 -0.21
C ALA A 166 8.01 -5.76 0.56
N THR A 167 8.99 -6.56 0.99
CA THR A 167 8.77 -7.69 1.91
C THR A 167 9.08 -7.24 3.33
N ILE A 168 8.19 -7.55 4.25
CA ILE A 168 8.40 -7.40 5.69
C ILE A 168 8.56 -8.79 6.29
N PHE A 169 9.72 -9.05 6.86
CA PHE A 169 10.02 -10.27 7.61
C PHE A 169 9.70 -10.04 9.07
N ILE A 170 8.89 -10.92 9.65
CA ILE A 170 8.65 -10.99 11.08
C ILE A 170 9.42 -12.21 11.59
N LEU A 171 10.42 -11.96 12.43
CA LEU A 171 11.21 -13.01 13.04
C LEU A 171 10.66 -13.34 14.43
N GLY A 172 10.76 -14.60 14.82
CA GLY A 172 10.38 -15.09 16.13
C GLY A 172 11.51 -15.85 16.82
N PHE A 173 11.23 -16.32 18.02
CA PHE A 173 12.15 -17.23 18.72
C PHE A 173 12.27 -18.54 17.94
N SER A 174 13.51 -18.98 17.73
CA SER A 174 13.79 -20.28 17.14
C SER A 174 13.92 -21.34 18.22
N LYS A 175 13.36 -22.53 17.94
CA LYS A 175 13.58 -23.75 18.73
C LYS A 175 14.69 -24.62 18.16
N SER A 176 15.16 -24.31 16.95
CA SER A 176 16.20 -25.04 16.23
C SER A 176 17.51 -24.26 16.31
N GLU A 177 18.56 -24.95 16.76
CA GLU A 177 19.91 -24.41 16.76
C GLU A 177 20.36 -24.13 15.32
N GLY A 178 21.17 -23.09 15.12
CA GLY A 178 21.69 -22.73 13.81
C GLY A 178 20.68 -22.06 12.87
N HIS A 179 19.49 -21.66 13.35
CA HIS A 179 18.44 -21.06 12.53
C HIS A 179 17.72 -19.91 13.23
N LEU A 180 17.36 -18.87 12.47
CA LEU A 180 16.36 -17.88 12.83
C LEU A 180 14.98 -18.38 12.38
N SER A 181 13.98 -18.23 13.24
CA SER A 181 12.59 -18.57 12.92
C SER A 181 11.90 -17.37 12.27
N VAL A 182 11.23 -17.60 11.14
CA VAL A 182 10.40 -16.61 10.46
C VAL A 182 8.94 -16.94 10.79
N SER A 183 8.32 -16.11 11.63
CA SER A 183 6.94 -16.33 12.08
C SER A 183 5.92 -15.94 11.02
N SER A 184 6.19 -14.88 10.27
CA SER A 184 5.39 -14.48 9.12
C SER A 184 6.15 -13.57 8.17
N ILE A 185 5.68 -13.54 6.93
CA ILE A 185 6.17 -12.65 5.88
C ILE A 185 4.98 -11.86 5.32
N TYR A 186 5.11 -10.54 5.24
CA TYR A 186 4.15 -9.69 4.56
C TYR A 186 4.74 -9.18 3.24
N ASP A 187 4.07 -9.50 2.14
CA ASP A 187 4.42 -8.97 0.83
C ASP A 187 3.46 -7.84 0.44
N VAL A 188 4.00 -6.64 0.28
CA VAL A 188 3.31 -5.49 -0.30
C VAL A 188 3.75 -5.34 -1.74
N ASP A 189 2.80 -5.43 -2.68
CA ASP A 189 3.06 -5.30 -4.11
C ASP A 189 2.23 -4.16 -4.70
N VAL A 190 2.87 -3.26 -5.44
CA VAL A 190 2.22 -2.19 -6.20
C VAL A 190 2.68 -2.27 -7.66
N VAL A 191 1.77 -2.56 -8.58
CA VAL A 191 2.06 -2.71 -9.99
C VAL A 191 1.32 -1.63 -10.77
N ARG A 192 2.08 -0.76 -11.44
CA ARG A 192 1.54 0.29 -12.31
C ARG A 192 1.26 -0.27 -13.70
N PHE A 193 0.04 -0.05 -14.19
CA PHE A 193 -0.40 -0.42 -15.53
C PHE A 193 -0.57 0.82 -16.39
N THR A 194 0.11 0.85 -17.53
CA THR A 194 0.17 2.01 -18.43
C THR A 194 -0.13 1.65 -19.89
N GLY A 195 -0.38 0.37 -20.18
CA GLY A 195 -0.65 -0.13 -21.52
C GLY A 195 -1.95 0.44 -22.11
N ALA A 196 -1.96 0.70 -23.42
CA ALA A 196 -3.15 1.17 -24.13
C ALA A 196 -4.28 0.12 -24.19
N ALA A 197 -3.93 -1.16 -24.07
CA ALA A 197 -4.86 -2.29 -24.06
C ALA A 197 -5.15 -2.84 -22.64
N GLU A 198 -4.57 -2.22 -21.61
CA GLU A 198 -4.67 -2.64 -20.22
C GLU A 198 -5.44 -1.58 -19.41
N PRO A 199 -6.07 -1.95 -18.28
CA PRO A 199 -6.67 -0.95 -17.40
C PRO A 199 -5.57 -0.03 -16.85
N GLN A 200 -5.64 1.27 -17.17
CA GLN A 200 -4.71 2.25 -16.62
C GLN A 200 -4.94 2.41 -15.12
N GLY A 201 -3.87 2.40 -14.32
CA GLY A 201 -3.95 2.54 -12.87
C GLY A 201 -2.92 1.69 -12.13
N PHE A 202 -3.22 1.35 -10.88
CA PHE A 202 -2.35 0.53 -10.03
C PHE A 202 -3.10 -0.69 -9.51
N HIS A 203 -2.50 -1.87 -9.64
CA HIS A 203 -2.85 -3.01 -8.80
C HIS A 203 -2.03 -2.92 -7.53
N ALA A 204 -2.69 -3.00 -6.38
CA ALA A 204 -2.00 -3.10 -5.11
C ALA A 204 -2.49 -4.30 -4.33
N SER A 205 -1.58 -4.99 -3.64
CA SER A 205 -1.93 -6.11 -2.78
C SER A 205 -1.02 -6.19 -1.57
N VAL A 206 -1.59 -6.59 -0.44
CA VAL A 206 -0.85 -6.93 0.77
C VAL A 206 -1.23 -8.35 1.15
N LYS A 207 -0.21 -9.21 1.25
CA LYS A 207 -0.37 -10.64 1.48
C LYS A 207 0.46 -11.06 2.67
N ARG A 208 -0.11 -11.85 3.57
CA ARG A 208 0.57 -12.48 4.69
C ARG A 208 0.80 -13.96 4.38
N TYR A 209 2.03 -14.39 4.61
CA TYR A 209 2.44 -15.77 4.58
C TYR A 209 2.83 -16.19 6.00
N ALA A 210 2.36 -17.36 6.41
CA ALA A 210 2.59 -17.88 7.76
C ALA A 210 2.75 -19.40 7.72
N PRO A 211 3.29 -20.03 8.79
CA PRO A 211 3.40 -21.47 8.86
C PRO A 211 2.02 -22.11 8.78
N LYS A 212 1.94 -23.23 8.06
CA LYS A 212 0.74 -24.06 8.06
C LYS A 212 0.50 -24.61 9.48
N PRO A 213 -0.75 -24.74 9.94
CA PRO A 213 -1.04 -25.50 11.15
C PRO A 213 -0.47 -26.92 11.02
N ALA A 214 0.40 -27.32 11.95
CA ALA A 214 1.17 -28.57 11.92
C ALA A 214 2.23 -28.69 10.80
N ALA A 215 2.74 -27.56 10.27
CA ALA A 215 3.90 -27.57 9.38
C ALA A 215 5.08 -28.29 10.03
N LEU A 216 5.76 -29.11 9.23
CA LEU A 216 7.08 -29.62 9.59
C LEU A 216 8.10 -28.49 9.52
N ASP A 217 9.20 -28.70 10.22
CA ASP A 217 10.16 -27.70 10.61
C ASP A 217 10.92 -26.98 9.46
N ASP A 218 10.75 -27.39 8.19
CA ASP A 218 11.43 -26.81 7.03
C ASP A 218 10.50 -26.46 5.84
N GLU A 219 9.17 -26.47 6.04
CA GLU A 219 8.24 -26.11 4.96
C GLU A 219 8.22 -24.58 4.73
N PRO A 220 8.13 -24.11 3.47
CA PRO A 220 8.00 -22.68 3.18
C PRO A 220 6.67 -22.14 3.72
N LEU A 221 6.65 -20.84 4.02
CA LEU A 221 5.44 -20.17 4.48
C LEU A 221 4.38 -20.18 3.38
N VAL A 222 3.14 -20.47 3.78
CA VAL A 222 1.99 -20.54 2.88
C VAL A 222 1.14 -19.30 3.00
N TYR A 223 0.42 -18.96 1.92
CA TYR A 223 -0.51 -17.83 1.93
C TYR A 223 -1.56 -18.06 3.02
N SER A 224 -1.72 -17.07 3.90
CA SER A 224 -2.61 -17.13 5.05
C SER A 224 -3.78 -16.17 4.88
N SER A 225 -3.50 -14.89 4.62
CA SER A 225 -4.51 -13.85 4.46
C SER A 225 -3.96 -12.69 3.63
N GLY A 226 -4.84 -11.80 3.17
CA GLY A 226 -4.44 -10.62 2.42
C GLY A 226 -5.61 -9.94 1.73
N TYR A 227 -5.33 -8.79 1.13
CA TYR A 227 -6.28 -8.08 0.29
C TYR A 227 -5.61 -7.60 -1.00
N GLU A 228 -6.44 -7.29 -1.98
CA GLU A 228 -6.02 -6.70 -3.24
C GLU A 228 -7.06 -5.71 -3.73
N VAL A 229 -6.57 -4.68 -4.40
CA VAL A 229 -7.43 -3.61 -4.90
C VAL A 229 -6.79 -2.97 -6.13
N PHE A 230 -7.63 -2.56 -7.07
CA PHE A 230 -7.20 -1.79 -8.23
C PHE A 230 -7.55 -0.31 -8.04
N PHE A 231 -6.54 0.56 -8.10
CA PHE A 231 -6.72 2.00 -8.03
C PHE A 231 -6.74 2.60 -9.44
N PRO A 232 -7.85 3.20 -9.87
CA PRO A 232 -7.88 3.97 -11.11
C PRO A 232 -6.98 5.20 -11.01
N PRO A 233 -6.61 5.82 -12.14
CA PRO A 233 -5.83 7.05 -12.15
C PRO A 233 -6.57 8.18 -11.43
N SER A 234 -5.84 9.09 -10.79
CA SER A 234 -6.40 10.26 -10.12
C SER A 234 -7.17 11.15 -11.08
N ASN A 235 -6.71 11.23 -12.33
CA ASN A 235 -7.43 11.86 -13.43
C ASN A 235 -8.41 10.86 -14.08
N PRO A 236 -9.74 11.00 -13.87
CA PRO A 236 -10.73 10.03 -14.35
C PRO A 236 -10.91 10.02 -15.87
N VAL A 237 -10.35 11.00 -16.58
CA VAL A 237 -10.37 11.08 -18.05
C VAL A 237 -8.99 10.82 -18.67
N ALA A 238 -8.06 10.26 -17.90
CA ALA A 238 -6.74 9.87 -18.38
C ALA A 238 -6.85 8.94 -19.59
N ARG A 239 -6.13 9.28 -20.66
CA ARG A 239 -6.00 8.49 -21.89
C ARG A 239 -4.59 7.97 -22.08
N SER A 240 -3.62 8.59 -21.41
CA SER A 240 -2.20 8.28 -21.51
C SER A 240 -1.52 8.42 -20.15
N LEU A 241 -0.32 7.84 -20.02
CA LEU A 241 0.51 7.98 -18.82
C LEU A 241 0.78 9.44 -18.44
N ALA A 242 0.86 10.35 -19.41
CA ALA A 242 1.12 11.77 -19.17
C ALA A 242 -0.01 12.43 -18.35
N ASP A 243 -1.23 11.91 -18.42
CA ASP A 243 -2.41 12.49 -17.76
C ASP A 243 -2.46 12.23 -16.24
N TRP A 244 -1.62 11.31 -15.76
CA TRP A 244 -1.54 10.87 -14.36
C TRP A 244 -0.10 10.47 -13.96
N SER A 245 0.90 11.09 -14.59
CA SER A 245 2.31 10.74 -14.37
C SER A 245 2.77 11.01 -12.93
N SER A 246 2.11 11.94 -12.25
CA SER A 246 2.35 12.32 -10.86
C SER A 246 1.75 11.36 -9.83
N ASP A 247 0.89 10.44 -10.24
CA ASP A 247 0.39 9.40 -9.35
C ASP A 247 1.51 8.42 -9.05
N ASP A 248 1.66 8.12 -7.77
CA ASP A 248 2.62 7.15 -7.27
C ASP A 248 2.23 6.70 -5.85
N PHE A 249 2.73 5.56 -5.40
CA PHE A 249 2.56 5.09 -4.04
C PHE A 249 3.87 4.54 -3.50
N THR A 250 4.87 5.41 -3.48
CA THR A 250 6.20 5.07 -2.99
C THR A 250 6.79 6.21 -2.16
N PRO A 251 7.65 5.92 -1.17
CA PRO A 251 8.09 4.59 -0.73
C PRO A 251 7.05 3.86 0.13
N LEU A 252 7.13 2.52 0.15
CA LEU A 252 6.28 1.69 1.02
C LEU A 252 6.75 1.65 2.48
N PHE A 253 8.02 1.97 2.74
CA PHE A 253 8.53 2.12 4.09
C PHE A 253 9.73 3.06 4.14
N VAL A 254 10.00 3.61 5.33
CA VAL A 254 11.21 4.37 5.65
C VAL A 254 11.79 3.81 6.95
N THR A 255 13.10 3.64 6.97
CA THR A 255 13.86 3.10 8.11
C THR A 255 14.51 4.21 8.94
N PHE A 256 14.47 4.05 10.26
CA PHE A 256 15.17 4.90 11.21
C PHE A 256 16.12 4.00 12.02
N GLU A 257 17.41 4.19 11.83
CA GLU A 257 18.44 3.38 12.51
C GLU A 257 18.87 4.02 13.82
N ARG A 258 19.46 3.22 14.71
CA ARG A 258 19.97 3.75 15.97
C ARG A 258 21.10 4.74 15.71
N SER A 259 21.04 5.91 16.35
CA SER A 259 22.03 7.00 16.23
C SER A 259 23.48 6.55 16.48
N SER A 260 23.69 5.61 17.40
CA SER A 260 25.01 5.06 17.73
C SER A 260 25.52 4.00 16.73
N ARG A 261 24.66 3.49 15.85
CA ARG A 261 24.97 2.41 14.90
C ARG A 261 24.27 2.63 13.56
N LEU A 262 24.75 3.64 12.84
CA LEU A 262 24.39 3.86 11.44
C LEU A 262 25.12 2.84 10.54
N SER A 263 24.35 2.11 9.74
CA SER A 263 24.87 1.23 8.68
C SER A 263 25.62 2.01 7.59
N VAL A 264 25.12 3.21 7.25
CA VAL A 264 25.63 4.08 6.19
C VAL A 264 25.52 5.52 6.67
N ARG A 265 26.59 6.31 6.51
CA ARG A 265 26.61 7.76 6.76
C ARG A 265 26.26 8.51 5.47
N GLU A 266 25.09 9.15 5.44
CA GLU A 266 24.59 9.89 4.27
C GLU A 266 24.87 11.40 4.39
N GLY A 267 25.54 11.82 5.47
CA GLY A 267 25.92 13.21 5.73
C GLY A 267 25.04 13.86 6.80
N ALA A 268 25.61 14.85 7.50
CA ALA A 268 25.03 15.39 8.73
C ALA A 268 23.60 15.92 8.60
N ALA A 269 23.17 16.38 7.41
CA ALA A 269 21.82 16.88 7.19
C ALA A 269 20.77 15.77 7.07
N ILE A 270 21.12 14.62 6.48
CA ILE A 270 20.22 13.48 6.21
C ILE A 270 20.23 12.53 7.42
N ASP A 271 21.41 12.27 7.98
CA ASP A 271 21.60 11.39 9.14
C ASP A 271 20.83 11.90 10.37
N ARG A 272 20.66 13.21 10.53
CA ARG A 272 19.84 13.80 11.61
C ARG A 272 18.37 13.36 11.59
N PHE A 273 17.84 12.97 10.45
CA PHE A 273 16.42 12.62 10.30
C PHE A 273 16.18 11.13 10.18
N LYS A 274 17.13 10.35 9.68
CA LYS A 274 17.03 8.88 9.62
C LYS A 274 17.63 8.16 10.83
N THR A 275 17.83 8.89 11.93
CA THR A 275 18.32 8.33 13.20
C THR A 275 17.25 8.36 14.27
N ALA A 276 17.11 7.23 14.96
CA ALA A 276 16.39 7.11 16.20
C ALA A 276 17.37 7.28 17.38
N ALA A 277 16.97 8.03 18.40
CA ALA A 277 17.83 8.26 19.58
C ALA A 277 18.21 6.94 20.26
N GLU A 278 17.23 6.05 20.48
CA GLU A 278 17.43 4.82 21.24
C GLU A 278 17.12 3.55 20.46
N ARG A 279 15.89 3.41 19.95
CA ARG A 279 15.42 2.17 19.32
C ARG A 279 15.16 2.37 17.83
N PRO A 280 15.75 1.56 16.94
CA PRO A 280 15.47 1.63 15.52
C PRO A 280 14.03 1.20 15.21
N PHE A 281 13.41 1.83 14.22
CA PHE A 281 12.01 1.59 13.83
C PHE A 281 11.78 1.87 12.34
N TYR A 282 10.60 1.52 11.85
CA TYR A 282 10.15 1.81 10.50
C TYR A 282 8.85 2.61 10.53
N PHE A 283 8.69 3.50 9.54
CA PHE A 283 7.37 3.85 9.05
C PHE A 283 7.03 2.95 7.88
N ILE A 284 5.83 2.36 7.89
CA ILE A 284 5.36 1.43 6.86
C ILE A 284 3.99 1.93 6.40
N TRP A 285 3.77 1.95 5.09
CA TRP A 285 2.51 2.37 4.48
C TRP A 285 1.94 1.24 3.64
N TRP A 286 0.66 0.94 3.85
CA TRP A 286 -0.09 0.03 3.01
C TRP A 286 -1.12 0.77 2.16
N PRO A 287 -1.43 0.29 0.94
CA PRO A 287 -2.47 0.88 0.09
C PRO A 287 -3.85 0.79 0.75
N ASP A 288 -4.54 1.91 0.91
CA ASP A 288 -5.85 1.96 1.57
C ASP A 288 -6.99 1.63 0.58
N PRO A 289 -7.75 0.52 0.76
CA PRO A 289 -8.85 0.19 -0.13
C PRO A 289 -10.02 1.18 -0.09
N ALA A 290 -10.10 2.07 0.90
CA ALA A 290 -11.10 3.14 0.98
C ALA A 290 -10.73 4.38 0.15
N MET A 291 -9.46 4.50 -0.27
CA MET A 291 -9.02 5.59 -1.12
C MET A 291 -9.43 5.35 -2.58
N ARG A 292 -9.84 6.40 -3.28
CA ARG A 292 -10.30 6.28 -4.67
C ARG A 292 -9.15 6.09 -5.66
N HIS A 293 -7.99 6.66 -5.39
CA HIS A 293 -6.82 6.63 -6.26
C HIS A 293 -5.55 6.88 -5.45
N LEU A 294 -4.38 6.52 -6.00
CA LEU A 294 -3.07 6.78 -5.41
C LEU A 294 -2.46 8.08 -5.98
N GLY A 295 -3.26 9.14 -5.93
CA GLY A 295 -2.92 10.41 -6.57
C GLY A 295 -1.91 11.22 -5.77
N MET A 296 -1.31 12.21 -6.44
CA MET A 296 -0.35 13.09 -5.77
C MET A 296 -0.98 13.87 -4.61
N GLN A 297 -0.31 13.89 -3.47
CA GLN A 297 -0.48 14.92 -2.45
C GLN A 297 0.63 15.96 -2.55
N THR A 298 0.28 17.22 -2.31
CA THR A 298 1.23 18.34 -2.31
C THR A 298 2.29 18.11 -1.25
N ASN A 299 3.53 17.92 -1.68
CA ASN A 299 4.66 17.76 -0.77
C ASN A 299 5.36 19.10 -0.56
N THR A 300 5.32 19.61 0.67
CA THR A 300 5.93 20.89 1.05
C THR A 300 7.37 20.73 1.55
N ALA A 301 7.87 19.51 1.70
CA ALA A 301 9.24 19.26 2.14
C ALA A 301 10.24 19.45 0.98
N ALA A 302 11.46 19.87 1.31
CA ALA A 302 12.50 20.09 0.32
C ALA A 302 12.85 18.79 -0.43
N PRO A 303 12.93 18.80 -1.77
CA PRO A 303 13.42 17.66 -2.55
C PRO A 303 14.79 17.19 -2.04
N ALA A 304 15.08 15.90 -2.15
CA ALA A 304 16.30 15.24 -1.67
C ALA A 304 16.47 15.14 -0.13
N THR A 305 15.49 15.58 0.66
CA THR A 305 15.50 15.36 2.11
C THR A 305 14.68 14.12 2.48
N PRO A 306 15.04 13.34 3.52
CA PRO A 306 14.21 12.24 4.02
C PRO A 306 12.76 12.65 4.31
N GLN A 307 12.58 13.93 4.65
CA GLN A 307 11.30 14.58 4.86
C GLN A 307 10.38 14.58 3.67
N HIS A 308 10.95 14.69 2.49
CA HIS A 308 10.21 14.54 1.27
C HIS A 308 9.53 13.17 1.18
N ALA A 309 10.20 12.09 1.57
CA ALA A 309 9.65 10.75 1.46
C ALA A 309 8.44 10.52 2.39
N TYR A 310 8.54 10.90 3.67
CA TYR A 310 7.42 10.72 4.60
C TYR A 310 6.27 11.71 4.32
N ASN A 311 6.59 12.95 3.91
CA ASN A 311 5.57 13.95 3.61
C ASN A 311 4.83 13.60 2.32
N HIS A 312 5.49 12.90 1.39
CA HIS A 312 4.84 12.35 0.21
C HIS A 312 3.74 11.35 0.56
N MET A 313 3.96 10.52 1.57
CA MET A 313 3.01 9.48 2.01
C MET A 313 1.99 9.98 3.04
N ALA A 314 2.22 11.15 3.63
CA ALA A 314 1.29 11.77 4.56
C ALA A 314 -0.08 11.97 3.89
N GLY A 315 -1.15 11.57 4.58
CA GLY A 315 -2.53 11.72 4.09
C GLY A 315 -2.92 10.85 2.88
N ARG A 316 -2.04 9.98 2.37
CA ARG A 316 -2.36 9.07 1.24
C ARG A 316 -3.03 7.77 1.65
N THR A 317 -2.88 7.37 2.90
CA THR A 317 -3.42 6.11 3.43
C THR A 317 -3.70 6.27 4.91
N ALA A 318 -4.78 5.66 5.40
CA ALA A 318 -5.00 5.48 6.83
C ALA A 318 -4.15 4.34 7.42
N PHE A 319 -3.61 3.45 6.57
CA PHE A 319 -2.78 2.31 6.96
C PHE A 319 -1.30 2.69 7.02
N MET A 320 -0.97 3.56 7.99
CA MET A 320 0.40 3.88 8.38
C MET A 320 0.73 3.17 9.70
N PHE A 321 1.90 2.52 9.75
CA PHE A 321 2.40 1.86 10.96
C PHE A 321 3.74 2.44 11.37
N THR A 322 3.93 2.56 12.69
CA THR A 322 5.25 2.76 13.29
C THR A 322 5.65 1.45 13.96
N VAL A 323 6.67 0.79 13.43
CA VAL A 323 7.03 -0.58 13.85
C VAL A 323 8.46 -0.58 14.38
N PRO A 324 8.70 -0.97 15.65
CA PRO A 324 10.06 -1.13 16.15
C PRO A 324 10.75 -2.28 15.42
N MET A 325 12.03 -2.10 15.09
CA MET A 325 12.82 -3.14 14.42
C MET A 325 13.09 -4.31 15.36
N PHE A 326 13.13 -4.07 16.67
CA PHE A 326 13.31 -5.09 17.72
C PHE A 326 12.24 -4.89 18.80
N PRO A 327 11.00 -5.40 18.59
CA PRO A 327 9.89 -5.19 19.52
C PRO A 327 10.12 -5.81 20.91
N ALA A 328 10.88 -6.91 20.97
CA ALA A 328 11.15 -7.65 22.21
C ALA A 328 12.27 -7.04 23.09
N LEU A 329 12.99 -6.02 22.61
CA LEU A 329 14.08 -5.33 23.34
C LEU A 329 13.58 -4.03 23.94
#